data_AF-A0A845U2W4-F1
#
_entry.id   AF-A0A845U2W4-F1
#
_cell.length_a   1.000
_cell.length_b   1.000
_cell.length_c   1.000
_cell.angle_alpha   90.00
_cell.angle_beta   90.00
_cell.angle_gamma   90.00
#
_symmetry.space_group_name_H-M   'P 1'
#
loop_
_entity.id
_entity.type
_entity.pdbx_description
1 polymer ?
#
loop_
_entity_poly.entity_id
_entity_poly.type
_entity_poly.pdbx_seq_one_letter_code
_entity_poly.pdbx_strand_id
1 'polypeptide(L)'
;MSDRNWRELYRAALIEVDAELLRERVAAAEAAINAHVESMKQRASSLDERLAISDAAEGLRVLKREPRYQPEPQENTPEISF
;
A
#
# COMPACT_ATOMS: atom_id res chain seq x y z
N MET A 1 13.09 -11.56 -1.54
CA MET A 1 12.03 -11.31 -2.54
C MET A 1 12.13 -9.85 -2.94
N SER A 2 12.21 -9.60 -4.24
CA SER A 2 12.95 -8.47 -4.81
C SER A 2 12.31 -7.10 -4.58
N ASP A 3 13.15 -6.16 -4.13
CA ASP A 3 12.95 -4.72 -3.95
C ASP A 3 12.55 -3.93 -5.23
N ARG A 4 12.16 -4.62 -6.31
CA ARG A 4 12.12 -4.07 -7.68
C ARG A 4 10.74 -3.76 -8.21
N ASN A 5 9.65 -4.05 -7.47
CA ASN A 5 8.31 -3.96 -8.06
C ASN A 5 7.27 -3.11 -7.33
N TRP A 6 7.67 -2.26 -6.39
CA TRP A 6 6.72 -1.36 -5.71
C TRP A 6 5.97 -0.45 -6.69
N ARG A 7 6.61 -0.01 -7.79
CA ARG A 7 5.98 0.81 -8.83
C ARG A 7 4.90 0.06 -9.60
N GLU A 8 5.15 -1.20 -9.94
CA GLU A 8 4.16 -2.04 -10.64
C GLU A 8 2.97 -2.35 -9.73
N LEU A 9 3.24 -2.67 -8.46
CA LEU A 9 2.18 -2.93 -7.47
C LEU A 9 1.35 -1.67 -7.18
N TYR A 10 2.00 -0.52 -7.07
CA TYR A 10 1.30 0.77 -6.96
C TYR A 10 0.43 1.06 -8.19
N ARG A 11 0.98 0.86 -9.40
CA ARG A 11 0.20 1.05 -10.64
C ARG A 11 -0.99 0.10 -10.72
N ALA A 12 -0.80 -1.16 -10.31
CA ALA A 12 -1.85 -2.16 -10.26
C ALA A 12 -2.98 -1.76 -9.29
N ALA A 13 -2.66 -1.12 -8.16
CA ALA A 13 -3.66 -0.58 -7.24
C ALA A 13 -4.44 0.61 -7.84
N LEU A 14 -3.77 1.49 -8.61
CA LEU A 14 -4.43 2.64 -9.23
C LEU A 14 -5.48 2.27 -10.29
N ILE A 15 -5.22 1.22 -11.07
CA ILE A 15 -6.11 0.78 -12.15
C ILE A 15 -7.17 -0.23 -11.70
N GLU A 16 -7.10 -0.71 -10.46
CA GLU A 16 -8.03 -1.70 -9.96
C GLU A 16 -9.42 -1.08 -9.74
N VAL A 17 -10.44 -1.81 -10.17
CA VAL A 17 -11.85 -1.38 -10.15
C VAL A 17 -12.67 -2.26 -9.22
N ASP A 18 -12.28 -3.52 -9.07
CA ASP A 18 -12.91 -4.45 -8.14
C ASP A 18 -12.55 -4.09 -6.69
N ALA A 19 -13.56 -3.98 -5.81
CA ALA A 19 -13.38 -3.52 -4.44
C ALA A 19 -12.57 -4.49 -3.58
N GLU A 20 -12.73 -5.79 -3.80
CA GLU A 20 -12.03 -6.83 -3.04
C GLU A 20 -10.57 -6.91 -3.49
N LEU A 21 -10.34 -6.91 -4.80
CA LEU A 21 -8.98 -6.90 -5.37
C LEU A 21 -8.27 -5.57 -5.10
N LEU A 22 -8.99 -4.45 -5.05
CA LEU A 22 -8.41 -3.14 -4.72
C LEU A 22 -7.78 -3.18 -3.32
N ARG A 23 -8.46 -3.79 -2.34
CA ARG A 23 -7.90 -3.99 -0.99
C ARG A 23 -6.59 -4.78 -1.05
N GLU A 24 -6.59 -5.92 -1.72
CA GLU A 24 -5.39 -6.77 -1.84
C GLU A 24 -4.23 -6.04 -2.53
N ARG A 25 -4.52 -5.30 -3.60
CA ARG A 25 -3.51 -4.55 -4.36
C ARG A 25 -2.96 -3.37 -3.57
N VAL A 26 -3.79 -2.66 -2.82
CA VAL A 26 -3.34 -1.61 -1.91
C VAL A 26 -2.42 -2.18 -0.84
N ALA A 27 -2.79 -3.30 -0.20
CA ALA A 27 -1.96 -3.93 0.83
C ALA A 27 -0.61 -4.41 0.27
N ALA A 28 -0.61 -5.03 -0.92
CA ALA A 28 0.62 -5.46 -1.59
C ALA A 28 1.52 -4.27 -1.97
N ALA A 29 0.94 -3.18 -2.44
CA ALA A 29 1.68 -1.96 -2.76
C ALA A 29 2.29 -1.30 -1.51
N GLU A 30 1.52 -1.19 -0.42
CA GLU A 30 2.01 -0.66 0.87
C GLU A 30 3.18 -1.51 1.40
N ALA A 31 3.05 -2.84 1.37
CA ALA A 31 4.10 -3.74 1.81
C ALA A 31 5.39 -3.59 0.97
N ALA A 32 5.24 -3.47 -0.36
CA ALA A 32 6.39 -3.31 -1.25
C ALA A 32 7.06 -1.95 -1.12
N ILE A 33 6.29 -0.87 -0.93
CA ILE A 33 6.84 0.47 -0.67
C ILE A 33 7.61 0.47 0.65
N ASN A 34 7.06 -0.12 1.71
CA ASN A 34 7.73 -0.21 3.01
C ASN A 34 9.04 -1.02 2.92
N ALA A 35 9.02 -2.17 2.24
CA ALA A 35 10.24 -2.95 2.00
C ALA A 35 11.30 -2.14 1.23
N HIS A 36 10.88 -1.32 0.28
CA HIS A 36 11.77 -0.44 -0.49
C HIS A 36 12.37 0.68 0.34
N VAL A 37 11.55 1.31 1.19
CA VAL A 37 12.02 2.31 2.16
C VAL A 37 13.07 1.71 3.10
N GLU A 38 12.84 0.49 3.60
CA GLU A 38 13.82 -0.17 4.48
C GLU A 38 15.12 -0.53 3.74
N SER A 39 15.04 -0.99 2.49
CA SER A 39 16.24 -1.17 1.65
C SER A 39 16.98 0.14 1.46
N MET A 40 16.27 1.23 1.16
CA MET A 40 16.83 2.57 0.96
C MET A 40 17.52 3.15 2.19
N LYS A 41 17.25 2.68 3.41
CA LYS A 41 18.03 3.10 4.58
C LYS A 41 19.46 2.56 4.55
N GLN A 42 19.67 1.44 3.85
CA GLN A 42 20.97 0.77 3.72
C GLN A 42 21.76 1.24 2.50
N ARG A 43 21.16 2.05 1.60
CA ARG A 43 21.77 2.56 0.37
C ARG A 43 21.58 4.07 0.23
N ALA A 44 22.50 4.76 -0.44
CA ALA A 44 22.30 6.17 -0.75
C ALA A 44 21.13 6.31 -1.73
N SER A 45 19.99 6.80 -1.24
CA SER A 45 18.79 7.06 -2.04
C SER A 45 18.81 8.47 -2.62
N SER A 46 18.35 8.60 -3.87
CA SER A 46 18.20 9.91 -4.51
C SER A 46 16.98 10.67 -3.95
N LEU A 47 16.99 12.00 -4.08
CA LEU A 47 15.83 12.83 -3.75
C LEU A 47 14.60 12.41 -4.56
N ASP A 48 14.77 12.14 -5.86
CA ASP A 48 13.70 11.72 -6.77
C ASP A 48 13.05 10.40 -6.32
N GLU A 49 13.84 9.43 -5.84
CA GLU A 49 13.32 8.15 -5.34
C GLU A 49 12.47 8.36 -4.08
N ARG A 50 12.87 9.28 -3.19
CA ARG A 50 12.10 9.63 -1.98
C ARG A 50 10.80 10.34 -2.32
N LEU A 51 10.83 11.28 -3.27
CA LEU A 51 9.63 11.98 -3.73
C LEU A 51 8.64 10.99 -4.36
N ALA A 52 9.11 10.11 -5.25
CA ALA A 52 8.24 9.12 -5.89
C ALA A 52 7.56 8.17 -4.89
N ILE A 53 8.24 7.82 -3.80
CA ILE A 53 7.67 7.01 -2.71
C ILE A 53 6.62 7.80 -1.93
N SER A 54 6.92 9.06 -1.60
CA SER A 54 5.98 9.94 -0.91
C SER A 54 4.69 10.11 -1.71
N ASP A 55 4.82 10.38 -3.01
CA ASP A 55 3.67 10.53 -3.91
C ASP A 55 2.86 9.24 -4.01
N ALA A 56 3.53 8.09 -4.11
CA ALA A 56 2.85 6.80 -4.15
C ALA A 56 2.10 6.49 -2.85
N ALA A 57 2.71 6.77 -1.69
CA ALA A 57 2.09 6.57 -0.39
C ALA A 57 0.84 7.46 -0.21
N GLU A 58 0.91 8.73 -0.62
CA GLU A 58 -0.27 9.62 -0.61
C GLU A 58 -1.34 9.16 -1.60
N GLY A 59 -0.96 8.67 -2.78
CA GLY A 59 -1.89 8.08 -3.75
C GLY A 59 -2.65 6.87 -3.18
N LEU A 60 -1.97 5.97 -2.46
CA LEU A 60 -2.62 4.84 -1.78
C LEU A 60 -3.56 5.33 -0.66
N ARG A 61 -3.18 6.37 0.09
CA ARG A 61 -4.05 6.97 1.11
C ARG A 61 -5.32 7.58 0.52
N VAL A 62 -5.25 8.15 -0.68
CA VAL A 62 -6.44 8.62 -1.42
C VAL A 62 -7.30 7.44 -1.84
N LEU A 63 -6.72 6.37 -2.40
CA LEU A 63 -7.48 5.16 -2.77
C LEU A 63 -8.24 4.56 -1.59
N LYS A 64 -7.65 4.55 -0.38
CA LYS A 64 -8.30 4.05 0.85
C LYS A 64 -9.48 4.90 1.33
N ARG A 65 -9.67 6.10 0.78
CA ARG A 65 -10.80 7.00 1.08
C ARG A 65 -11.90 6.93 0.02
N GLU A 66 -11.66 6.26 -1.09
CA GLU A 66 -12.66 6.08 -2.13
C GLU A 66 -13.84 5.25 -1.59
N PRO A 67 -15.10 5.57 -1.94
CA PRO A 67 -16.28 4.84 -1.45
C PRO A 67 -16.27 3.35 -1.75
N ARG A 68 -15.54 2.96 -2.81
CA ARG A 68 -15.38 1.56 -3.24
C ARG A 68 -14.34 0.79 -2.43
N TYR A 69 -13.48 1.47 -1.66
CA TYR A 69 -12.48 0.80 -0.85
C TYR A 69 -13.16 0.12 0.34
N GLN A 70 -13.09 -1.20 0.37
CA GLN A 70 -13.60 -1.99 1.49
C GLN A 70 -12.42 -2.33 2.41
N PRO A 71 -12.34 -1.74 3.62
CA PRO A 71 -11.33 -2.14 4.58
C PRO A 71 -11.51 -3.62 4.96
N GLU A 72 -10.43 -4.25 5.44
CA GLU A 72 -10.52 -5.57 6.08
C GLU A 72 -11.70 -5.59 7.06
N PRO A 73 -12.58 -6.61 6.99
CA PRO A 73 -13.58 -6.81 8.02
C PRO A 73 -12.88 -6.87 9.36
N GLN A 74 -13.19 -5.92 10.25
CA GLN A 74 -12.71 -6.01 11.63
C GLN A 74 -13.41 -7.24 12.22
N GLU A 75 -12.66 -8.32 12.45
CA GLU A 75 -13.13 -9.43 13.26
C GLU A 75 -13.44 -8.85 14.64
N ASN A 76 -14.71 -8.51 14.86
CA ASN A 76 -15.21 -8.14 16.17
C ASN A 76 -15.01 -9.38 17.05
N THR A 77 -13.92 -9.44 17.81
CA THR A 77 -13.84 -10.31 18.98
C THR A 77 -15.10 -10.02 19.80
N PRO A 78 -16.00 -10.99 20.04
CA PRO A 78 -17.12 -10.74 20.93
C PRO A 78 -16.52 -10.29 22.25
N GLU A 79 -16.91 -9.09 22.73
CA GLU A 79 -16.67 -8.72 24.12
C GLU A 79 -17.32 -9.81 24.96
N ILE A 80 -16.49 -10.70 25.51
CA ILE A 80 -16.93 -11.61 26.55
C ILE A 80 -17.37 -10.71 27.69
N SER A 81 -18.68 -10.53 27.81
CA SER A 81 -19.31 -9.92 28.97
C SER A 81 -19.05 -10.86 30.15
N PHE A 82 -18.27 -10.39 31.13
CA PHE A 82 -18.03 -11.05 32.41
C PHE A 82 -19.19 -10.81 33.38
#